data_AF-A0A7L2PIL2-F1
#
_entry.id   AF-A0A7L2PIL2-F1
#
_cell.length_a   1.000
_cell.length_b   1.000
_cell.length_c   1.000
_cell.angle_alpha   90.00
_cell.angle_beta   90.00
_cell.angle_gamma   90.00
#
_symmetry.space_group_name_H-M   'P 1'
#
loop_
_entity.id
_entity.type
_entity.pdbx_description
1 polymer ?
#
loop_
_entity_poly.entity_id
_entity_poly.type
_entity_poly.pdbx_seq_one_letter_code
_entity_poly.pdbx_strand_id
1 'polypeptide(L)'
;IDLPPKIIDQSQPGLTVFTDASSLTSTAAAVWQSGERWQCFKTTDPTLSVQELEAAAVVLTCGLFPEKHLNMVTDSIFVAKLCLAMSGPGVSVSPVAVMLEEALFSRKDTISVIHVNSHNPIKGFFQIGNDKADAATKGLWTLRDAHQLHESLHIGAKALAKKCEISVADAKHIVATCPHCQK
;
A
#
# COMPACT_ATOMS: atom_id res chain seq x y z
N ILE A 1 31.18 -6.83 -2.70
CA ILE A 1 30.01 -7.49 -3.30
C ILE A 1 29.01 -6.38 -3.51
N ASP A 2 28.78 -5.96 -4.76
CA ASP A 2 27.69 -5.04 -5.05
C ASP A 2 26.39 -5.78 -4.77
N LEU A 3 25.64 -5.29 -3.78
CA LEU A 3 24.28 -5.76 -3.56
C LEU A 3 23.43 -5.30 -4.75
N PRO A 4 22.57 -6.16 -5.31
CA PRO A 4 21.67 -5.74 -6.37
C PRO A 4 20.80 -4.57 -5.90
N PRO A 5 20.47 -3.61 -6.79
CA PRO A 5 19.75 -2.41 -6.41
C PRO A 5 18.37 -2.76 -5.84
N LYS A 6 18.01 -2.11 -4.72
CA LYS A 6 16.75 -2.38 -4.02
C LYS A 6 15.53 -1.89 -4.81
N ILE A 7 15.73 -0.80 -5.53
CA ILE A 7 14.73 -0.10 -6.33
C ILE A 7 15.12 -0.26 -7.78
N ILE A 8 14.20 -0.76 -8.61
CA ILE A 8 14.42 -1.06 -10.02
C ILE A 8 13.57 -0.09 -10.85
N ASP A 9 14.13 0.43 -11.95
CA ASP A 9 13.48 1.39 -12.84
C ASP A 9 12.56 0.73 -13.89
N GLN A 10 12.56 -0.60 -13.98
CA GLN A 10 11.76 -1.40 -14.89
C GLN A 10 10.85 -2.38 -14.13
N SER A 11 9.61 -2.54 -14.61
CA SER A 11 8.67 -3.53 -14.06
C SER A 11 9.16 -4.96 -14.29
N GLN A 12 9.01 -5.84 -13.30
CA GLN A 12 9.34 -7.26 -13.40
C GLN A 12 8.08 -8.13 -13.21
N PRO A 13 8.09 -9.43 -13.58
CA PRO A 13 7.06 -10.35 -13.16
C PRO A 13 6.93 -10.35 -11.63
N GLY A 14 5.76 -10.01 -11.10
CA GLY A 14 5.55 -9.89 -9.66
C GLY A 14 4.21 -9.26 -9.33
N LEU A 15 3.96 -9.02 -8.04
CA LEU A 15 2.71 -8.45 -7.56
C LEU A 15 2.66 -6.95 -7.90
N THR A 16 1.62 -6.52 -8.62
CA THR A 16 1.35 -5.10 -8.84
C THR A 16 0.45 -4.56 -7.74
N VAL A 17 0.89 -3.48 -7.08
CA VAL A 17 0.15 -2.81 -6.00
C VAL A 17 -0.03 -1.34 -6.39
N PHE A 18 -1.27 -0.88 -6.42
CA PHE A 18 -1.66 0.49 -6.67
C PHE A 18 -1.78 1.23 -5.33
N THR A 19 -1.18 2.39 -5.23
CA THR A 19 -1.20 3.24 -4.04
C THR A 19 -1.91 4.55 -4.35
N ASP A 20 -2.70 5.01 -3.41
CA ASP A 20 -3.34 6.33 -3.45
C ASP A 20 -3.52 6.87 -2.03
N ALA A 21 -3.68 8.19 -1.92
CA ALA A 21 -4.05 8.83 -0.67
C ALA A 21 -5.12 9.92 -0.85
N SER A 22 -5.92 10.12 0.20
CA SER A 22 -6.89 11.20 0.26
C SER A 22 -6.73 12.01 1.54
N SER A 23 -6.51 13.32 1.39
CA SER A 23 -6.52 14.28 2.49
C SER A 23 -7.92 14.49 3.08
N LEU A 24 -8.98 14.27 2.30
CA LEU A 24 -10.37 14.45 2.74
C LEU A 24 -10.76 13.45 3.82
N THR A 25 -10.33 12.21 3.67
CA THR A 25 -10.59 11.09 4.59
C THR A 25 -9.35 10.73 5.41
N SER A 26 -8.27 11.50 5.28
CA SER A 26 -6.96 11.24 5.88
C SER A 26 -6.46 9.81 5.67
N THR A 27 -6.75 9.23 4.50
CA THR A 27 -6.58 7.81 4.23
C THR A 27 -5.46 7.57 3.23
N ALA A 28 -4.62 6.58 3.52
CA ALA A 28 -3.63 6.02 2.58
C ALA A 28 -4.03 4.59 2.24
N ALA A 29 -4.01 4.21 0.97
CA ALA A 29 -4.48 2.90 0.50
C ALA A 29 -3.46 2.19 -0.38
N ALA A 30 -3.46 0.87 -0.27
CA ALA A 30 -2.72 -0.08 -1.11
C ALA A 30 -3.72 -1.10 -1.65
N VAL A 31 -3.82 -1.22 -2.97
CA VAL A 31 -4.79 -2.06 -3.66
C VAL A 31 -4.06 -2.99 -4.62
N TRP A 32 -4.39 -4.27 -4.62
CA TRP A 32 -3.77 -5.25 -5.52
C TRP A 32 -4.80 -6.26 -6.01
N GLN A 33 -4.46 -6.96 -7.09
CA GLN A 33 -5.29 -8.05 -7.60
C GLN A 33 -4.75 -9.40 -7.10
N SER A 34 -5.65 -10.24 -6.58
CA SER A 34 -5.38 -11.63 -6.20
C SER A 34 -6.37 -12.54 -6.93
N GLY A 35 -5.90 -13.23 -7.97
CA GLY A 35 -6.76 -13.94 -8.92
C GLY A 35 -7.71 -12.97 -9.64
N GLU A 36 -9.01 -13.25 -9.63
CA GLU A 36 -10.03 -12.36 -10.23
C GLU A 36 -10.51 -11.25 -9.28
N ARG A 37 -10.05 -11.26 -8.02
CA ARG A 37 -10.55 -10.35 -6.99
C ARG A 37 -9.56 -9.23 -6.69
N TRP A 38 -10.09 -8.03 -6.52
CA TRP A 38 -9.34 -6.90 -5.99
C TRP A 38 -9.34 -6.94 -4.47
N GLN A 39 -8.17 -6.71 -3.89
CA GLN A 39 -7.92 -6.63 -2.47
C GLN A 39 -7.48 -5.20 -2.14
N CYS A 40 -7.78 -4.76 -0.92
CA CYS A 40 -7.44 -3.43 -0.46
C CYS A 40 -6.99 -3.48 0.99
N PHE A 41 -5.93 -2.75 1.30
CA PHE A 41 -5.56 -2.37 2.64
C PHE A 41 -5.46 -0.85 2.70
N LYS A 42 -6.02 -0.23 3.73
CA LYS A 42 -5.91 1.22 3.92
C LYS A 42 -5.49 1.56 5.34
N THR A 43 -5.20 2.80 5.64
CA THR A 43 -5.00 3.28 7.01
C THR A 43 -5.46 4.73 7.05
N THR A 44 -5.95 5.15 8.20
CA THR A 44 -6.37 6.53 8.41
C THR A 44 -5.47 7.17 9.44
N ASP A 45 -4.92 8.34 9.11
CA ASP A 45 -4.14 9.15 10.04
C ASP A 45 -4.40 10.65 9.78
N PRO A 46 -5.25 11.29 10.60
CA PRO A 46 -5.61 12.70 10.42
C PRO A 46 -4.47 13.68 10.74
N THR A 47 -3.34 13.20 11.26
CA THR A 47 -2.18 14.06 11.57
C THR A 47 -1.25 14.25 10.38
N LEU A 48 -1.39 13.43 9.34
CA LEU A 48 -0.52 13.44 8.17
C LEU A 48 -1.05 14.39 7.08
N SER A 49 -0.13 15.10 6.43
CA SER A 49 -0.40 15.82 5.18
C SER A 49 -0.66 14.86 4.02
N VAL A 50 -1.18 15.36 2.90
CA VAL A 50 -1.39 14.51 1.70
C VAL A 50 -0.11 13.85 1.23
N GLN A 51 1.02 14.57 1.22
CA GLN A 51 2.31 13.99 0.80
C GLN A 51 2.82 12.90 1.75
N GLU A 52 2.56 13.05 3.05
CA GLU A 52 2.87 12.02 4.04
C GLU A 52 1.91 10.84 3.96
N LEU A 53 0.64 11.04 3.60
CA LEU A 53 -0.30 9.95 3.34
C LEU A 53 0.09 9.17 2.08
N GLU A 54 0.51 9.84 1.01
CA GLU A 54 1.06 9.18 -0.18
C GLU A 54 2.28 8.33 0.18
N ALA A 55 3.20 8.86 1.00
CA ALA A 55 4.32 8.09 1.51
C ALA A 55 3.88 6.93 2.42
N ALA A 56 2.85 7.14 3.26
CA ALA A 56 2.29 6.10 4.10
C ALA A 56 1.67 4.97 3.25
N ALA A 57 1.08 5.25 2.09
CA ALA A 57 0.59 4.24 1.16
C ALA A 57 1.73 3.34 0.63
N VAL A 58 2.91 3.93 0.39
CA VAL A 58 4.14 3.18 0.05
C VAL A 58 4.63 2.36 1.23
N VAL A 59 4.70 2.94 2.43
CA VAL A 59 5.09 2.24 3.67
C VAL A 59 4.19 1.02 3.91
N LEU A 60 2.87 1.20 3.77
CA LEU A 60 1.89 0.14 3.84
C LEU A 60 2.20 -0.96 2.83
N THR A 61 2.37 -0.60 1.57
CA THR A 61 2.69 -1.53 0.47
C THR A 61 3.95 -2.35 0.77
N CYS A 62 5.01 -1.69 1.25
CA CYS A 62 6.28 -2.34 1.61
C CYS A 62 6.10 -3.35 2.75
N GLY A 63 5.33 -2.99 3.78
CA GLY A 63 5.08 -3.82 4.96
C GLY A 63 4.13 -5.00 4.73
N LEU A 64 3.21 -4.89 3.76
CA LEU A 64 2.30 -5.98 3.40
C LEU A 64 3.02 -7.14 2.70
N PHE A 65 4.02 -6.83 1.88
CA PHE A 65 4.73 -7.81 1.05
C PHE A 65 6.25 -7.65 1.13
N PRO A 66 6.86 -7.81 2.32
CA PRO A 66 8.29 -7.53 2.50
C PRO A 66 9.18 -8.51 1.72
N GLU A 67 8.70 -9.72 1.44
CA GLU A 67 9.51 -10.82 0.86
C GLU A 67 9.25 -11.08 -0.63
N LYS A 68 8.44 -10.27 -1.30
CA LYS A 68 8.10 -10.44 -2.71
C LYS A 68 8.52 -9.22 -3.52
N HIS A 69 9.01 -9.42 -4.74
CA HIS A 69 9.11 -8.33 -5.70
C HIS A 69 7.74 -7.63 -5.90
N LEU A 70 7.75 -6.30 -5.89
CA LEU A 70 6.56 -5.47 -6.08
C LEU A 70 6.73 -4.52 -7.26
N ASN A 71 5.69 -4.42 -8.09
CA ASN A 71 5.50 -3.30 -9.00
C ASN A 71 4.55 -2.30 -8.33
N MET A 72 5.09 -1.29 -7.66
CA MET A 72 4.31 -0.24 -7.03
C MET A 72 3.88 0.78 -8.07
N VAL A 73 2.59 1.04 -8.16
CA VAL A 73 1.98 2.01 -9.07
C VAL A 73 1.40 3.14 -8.25
N THR A 74 1.81 4.38 -8.54
CA THR A 74 1.29 5.59 -7.88
C THR A 74 0.98 6.65 -8.92
N ASP A 75 -0.04 7.46 -8.69
CA ASP A 75 -0.30 8.68 -9.46
C ASP A 75 0.32 9.95 -8.86
N SER A 76 0.92 9.82 -7.68
CA SER A 76 1.74 10.85 -7.07
C SER A 76 3.11 10.92 -7.73
N ILE A 77 3.26 11.86 -8.67
CA ILE A 77 4.57 12.14 -9.31
C ILE A 77 5.65 12.50 -8.30
N PHE A 78 5.27 13.11 -7.17
CA PHE A 78 6.18 13.47 -6.10
C PHE A 78 6.79 12.23 -5.44
N VAL A 79 5.94 11.30 -5.00
CA VAL A 79 6.41 10.04 -4.38
C VAL A 79 7.17 9.19 -5.38
N ALA A 80 6.68 9.07 -6.61
CA ALA A 80 7.38 8.31 -7.65
C ALA A 80 8.82 8.82 -7.87
N LYS A 81 8.99 10.14 -8.04
CA LYS A 81 10.32 10.74 -8.22
C LYS A 81 11.21 10.57 -6.99
N LEU A 82 10.64 10.72 -5.80
CA LEU A 82 11.41 10.61 -4.56
C LEU A 82 11.89 9.18 -4.31
N CYS A 83 11.03 8.17 -4.53
CA CYS A 83 11.45 6.77 -4.47
C CYS A 83 12.51 6.45 -5.52
N LEU A 84 12.37 6.92 -6.76
CA LEU A 84 13.38 6.69 -7.80
C LEU A 84 14.70 7.40 -7.49
N ALA A 85 14.69 8.57 -6.86
CA ALA A 85 15.92 9.25 -6.45
C ALA A 85 16.72 8.44 -5.41
N MET A 86 16.05 7.63 -4.59
CA MET A 86 16.69 6.77 -3.57
C MET A 86 17.42 5.56 -4.17
N SER A 87 17.31 5.31 -5.47
CA SER A 87 18.15 4.31 -6.16
C SER A 87 19.56 4.83 -6.46
N GLY A 88 19.82 6.13 -6.27
CA GLY A 88 21.11 6.78 -6.49
C GLY A 88 21.70 7.41 -5.22
N PRO A 89 22.94 7.92 -5.27
CA PRO A 89 23.57 8.59 -4.13
C PRO A 89 22.90 9.95 -3.86
N GLY A 90 22.22 10.06 -2.72
CA GLY A 90 21.65 11.31 -2.21
C GLY A 90 20.37 11.03 -1.43
N VAL A 91 20.28 11.59 -0.22
CA VAL A 91 19.10 11.42 0.64
C VAL A 91 18.59 12.80 1.02
N SER A 92 17.45 13.17 0.44
CA SER A 92 16.65 14.30 0.90
C SER A 92 16.30 14.08 2.37
N VAL A 93 16.40 15.12 3.21
CA VAL A 93 16.15 15.04 4.67
C VAL A 93 14.72 15.43 5.07
N SER A 94 13.75 15.33 4.15
CA SER A 94 12.35 15.59 4.50
C SER A 94 11.72 14.42 5.27
N PRO A 95 10.70 14.64 6.11
CA PRO A 95 9.99 13.56 6.79
C PRO A 95 9.48 12.46 5.84
N VAL A 96 8.93 12.87 4.68
CA VAL A 96 8.48 11.94 3.61
C VAL A 96 9.65 11.13 3.06
N ALA A 97 10.81 11.75 2.84
CA ALA A 97 11.98 11.04 2.33
C ALA A 97 12.48 9.98 3.34
N VAL A 98 12.51 10.31 4.63
CA VAL A 98 12.87 9.35 5.69
C VAL A 98 11.89 8.18 5.73
N MET A 99 10.57 8.44 5.72
CA MET A 99 9.55 7.38 5.71
C MET A 99 9.72 6.42 4.53
N LEU A 100 9.95 6.97 3.33
CA LEU A 100 10.12 6.19 2.11
C LEU A 100 11.43 5.40 2.14
N GLU A 101 12.53 6.00 2.57
CA GLU A 101 13.82 5.34 2.67
C GLU A 101 13.73 4.13 3.62
N GLU A 102 13.24 4.34 4.84
CA GLU A 102 13.06 3.26 5.82
C GLU A 102 12.18 2.13 5.28
N ALA A 103 11.07 2.47 4.61
CA ALA A 103 10.17 1.47 4.02
C ALA A 103 10.82 0.69 2.87
N LEU A 104 11.51 1.37 1.95
CA LEU A 104 12.11 0.74 0.78
C LEU A 104 13.30 -0.15 1.16
N PHE A 105 14.15 0.32 2.08
CA PHE A 105 15.34 -0.41 2.52
C PHE A 105 15.05 -1.52 3.53
N SER A 106 13.93 -1.48 4.26
CA SER A 106 13.52 -2.56 5.17
C SER A 106 12.91 -3.79 4.48
N ARG A 107 12.53 -3.68 3.19
CA ARG A 107 12.05 -4.82 2.39
C ARG A 107 13.13 -5.90 2.30
N LYS A 108 12.76 -7.15 2.04
CA LYS A 108 13.69 -8.26 1.74
C LYS A 108 13.91 -8.44 0.24
N ASP A 109 12.89 -8.20 -0.57
CA ASP A 109 12.97 -8.25 -2.04
C ASP A 109 12.94 -6.84 -2.65
N THR A 110 13.05 -6.74 -3.97
CA THR A 110 13.15 -5.52 -4.77
C THR A 110 11.78 -4.87 -5.01
N ILE A 111 11.77 -3.61 -5.44
CA ILE A 111 10.55 -2.87 -5.77
C ILE A 111 10.78 -2.02 -7.03
N SER A 112 9.86 -2.12 -7.98
CA SER A 112 9.80 -1.26 -9.15
C SER A 112 8.76 -0.17 -8.92
N VAL A 113 9.09 1.07 -9.30
CA VAL A 113 8.21 2.23 -9.11
C VAL A 113 7.68 2.69 -10.46
N ILE A 114 6.35 2.68 -10.60
CA ILE A 114 5.65 3.04 -11.82
C ILE A 114 4.76 4.23 -11.52
N HIS A 115 4.97 5.33 -12.24
CA HIS A 115 4.10 6.49 -12.17
C HIS A 115 3.01 6.41 -13.25
N VAL A 116 1.75 6.57 -12.85
CA VAL A 116 0.61 6.72 -13.77
C VAL A 116 0.06 8.13 -13.70
N ASN A 117 -0.29 8.74 -14.83
CA ASN A 117 -0.86 10.08 -14.82
C ASN A 117 -2.39 10.00 -14.75
N SER A 118 -2.98 10.40 -13.62
CA SER A 118 -4.45 10.42 -13.45
C SER A 118 -5.18 11.34 -14.45
N HIS A 119 -4.50 12.35 -15.02
CA HIS A 119 -5.06 13.21 -16.07
C HIS A 119 -4.89 12.65 -17.49
N ASN A 120 -3.99 11.68 -17.69
CA ASN A 120 -3.81 11.00 -18.98
C ASN A 120 -3.54 9.51 -18.76
N PRO A 121 -4.57 8.76 -18.35
CA PRO A 121 -4.37 7.42 -17.82
C PRO A 121 -4.14 6.39 -18.92
N ILE A 122 -3.27 5.42 -18.61
CA ILE A 122 -3.03 4.26 -19.46
C ILE A 122 -4.22 3.30 -19.28
N LYS A 123 -5.00 3.13 -20.35
CA LYS A 123 -6.20 2.27 -20.35
C LYS A 123 -5.86 0.82 -19.97
N GLY A 124 -6.87 0.10 -19.48
CA GLY A 124 -6.77 -1.31 -19.10
C GLY A 124 -6.39 -1.47 -17.64
N PHE A 125 -5.47 -2.39 -17.35
CA PHE A 125 -5.14 -2.79 -15.98
C PHE A 125 -4.70 -1.62 -15.09
N PHE A 126 -3.88 -0.70 -15.61
CA PHE A 126 -3.39 0.45 -14.85
C PHE A 126 -4.51 1.43 -14.49
N GLN A 127 -5.36 1.81 -15.44
CA GLN A 127 -6.55 2.61 -15.15
C GLN A 127 -7.44 1.95 -14.09
N ILE A 128 -7.77 0.67 -14.28
CA ILE A 128 -8.69 -0.04 -13.37
C ILE A 128 -8.10 -0.08 -11.95
N GLY A 129 -6.82 -0.40 -11.81
CA GLY A 129 -6.17 -0.45 -10.51
C GLY A 129 -6.09 0.92 -9.84
N ASN A 130 -5.78 1.98 -10.62
CA ASN A 130 -5.76 3.35 -10.12
C ASN A 130 -7.15 3.80 -9.63
N ASP A 131 -8.20 3.53 -10.41
CA ASP A 131 -9.59 3.83 -10.02
C ASP A 131 -10.00 3.07 -8.76
N LYS A 132 -9.48 1.86 -8.54
CA LYS A 132 -9.73 1.10 -7.31
C LYS A 132 -8.99 1.70 -6.12
N ALA A 133 -7.76 2.19 -6.29
CA ALA A 133 -7.01 2.87 -5.25
C ALA A 133 -7.71 4.19 -4.84
N ASP A 134 -8.10 5.01 -5.82
CA ASP A 134 -8.87 6.24 -5.60
C ASP A 134 -10.24 5.98 -4.95
N ALA A 135 -10.94 4.92 -5.34
CA ALA A 135 -12.17 4.53 -4.66
C ALA A 135 -11.93 4.07 -3.21
N ALA A 136 -10.79 3.42 -2.93
CA ALA A 136 -10.46 2.91 -1.61
C ALA A 136 -10.17 4.03 -0.59
N THR A 137 -9.65 5.16 -1.04
CA THR A 137 -9.36 6.32 -0.18
C THR A 137 -10.61 7.15 0.12
N LYS A 138 -11.69 7.03 -0.65
CA LYS A 138 -12.92 7.83 -0.48
C LYS A 138 -13.88 7.37 0.62
N GLY A 139 -13.73 6.15 1.15
CA GLY A 139 -14.67 5.58 2.13
C GLY A 139 -14.03 5.25 3.47
N LEU A 140 -14.82 5.32 4.55
CA LEU A 140 -14.47 4.71 5.84
C LEU A 140 -14.32 3.18 5.69
N TRP A 141 -13.64 2.53 6.63
CA TRP A 141 -13.56 1.07 6.67
C TRP A 141 -14.93 0.44 6.92
N THR A 142 -15.33 -0.48 6.04
CA THR A 142 -16.52 -1.30 6.24
C THR A 142 -16.16 -2.62 6.92
N LEU A 143 -17.13 -3.30 7.55
CA LEU A 143 -16.93 -4.66 8.06
C LEU A 143 -16.47 -5.64 6.96
N ARG A 144 -16.92 -5.43 5.73
CA ARG A 144 -16.50 -6.21 4.57
C ARG A 144 -15.00 -6.02 4.28
N ASP A 145 -14.53 -4.78 4.29
CA ASP A 145 -13.11 -4.47 4.09
C ASP A 145 -12.24 -5.12 5.18
N ALA A 146 -12.72 -5.10 6.42
CA ALA A 146 -12.04 -5.76 7.54
C ALA A 146 -11.98 -7.30 7.39
N HIS A 147 -13.05 -7.93 6.90
CA HIS A 147 -13.04 -9.36 6.56
C HIS A 147 -12.00 -9.68 5.48
N GLN A 148 -12.00 -8.94 4.36
CA GLN A 148 -11.07 -9.16 3.25
C GLN A 148 -9.61 -8.98 3.67
N LEU A 149 -9.35 -7.97 4.50
CA LEU A 149 -8.04 -7.76 5.09
C LEU A 149 -7.62 -8.97 5.94
N HIS A 150 -8.48 -9.44 6.83
CA HIS A 150 -8.15 -10.59 7.67
C HIS A 150 -7.92 -11.85 6.84
N GLU A 151 -8.72 -12.10 5.79
CA GLU A 151 -8.49 -13.20 4.85
C GLU A 151 -7.14 -13.10 4.13
N SER A 152 -6.66 -11.88 3.87
CA SER A 152 -5.41 -11.65 3.15
C SER A 152 -4.16 -11.77 4.04
N LEU A 153 -4.23 -11.26 5.27
CA LEU A 153 -3.05 -11.12 6.15
C LEU A 153 -3.09 -11.96 7.43
N HIS A 154 -4.25 -12.56 7.74
CA HIS A 154 -4.48 -13.35 8.95
C HIS A 154 -4.06 -12.62 10.26
N ILE A 155 -4.26 -11.30 10.32
CA ILE A 155 -3.92 -10.50 11.49
C ILE A 155 -4.92 -10.70 12.64
N GLY A 156 -4.44 -10.64 13.89
CA GLY A 156 -5.27 -10.86 15.08
C GLY A 156 -6.30 -9.75 15.35
N ALA A 157 -7.35 -10.10 16.12
CA ALA A 157 -8.54 -9.26 16.31
C ALA A 157 -8.24 -7.85 16.86
N LYS A 158 -7.27 -7.72 17.79
CA LYS A 158 -6.90 -6.41 18.35
C LYS A 158 -6.24 -5.50 17.30
N ALA A 159 -5.38 -6.07 16.46
CA ALA A 159 -4.73 -5.34 15.38
C ALA A 159 -5.74 -4.97 14.28
N LEU A 160 -6.65 -5.89 13.97
CA LEU A 160 -7.74 -5.68 13.01
C LEU A 160 -8.68 -4.56 13.44
N ALA A 161 -9.17 -4.59 14.68
CA ALA A 161 -10.04 -3.55 15.24
C ALA A 161 -9.39 -2.16 15.19
N LYS A 162 -8.10 -2.07 15.55
CA LYS A 162 -7.36 -0.81 15.51
C LYS A 162 -7.17 -0.30 14.07
N LYS A 163 -6.80 -1.19 13.13
CA LYS A 163 -6.50 -0.81 11.74
C LYS A 163 -7.75 -0.41 10.95
N CYS A 164 -8.87 -1.08 11.21
CA CYS A 164 -10.12 -0.85 10.49
C CYS A 164 -11.09 0.07 11.24
N GLU A 165 -10.71 0.58 12.42
CA GLU A 165 -11.59 1.39 13.27
C GLU A 165 -12.95 0.75 13.54
N ILE A 166 -13.00 -0.59 13.60
CA ILE A 166 -14.21 -1.38 13.92
C ILE A 166 -14.22 -1.80 15.39
N SER A 167 -15.38 -2.23 15.88
CA SER A 167 -15.49 -2.72 17.25
C SER A 167 -14.62 -3.97 17.48
N VAL A 168 -14.10 -4.13 18.70
CA VAL A 168 -13.36 -5.34 19.09
C VAL A 168 -14.25 -6.59 19.00
N ALA A 169 -15.56 -6.45 19.20
CA ALA A 169 -16.51 -7.54 19.07
C ALA A 169 -16.60 -8.02 17.61
N ASP A 170 -16.74 -7.10 16.66
CA ASP A 170 -16.78 -7.42 15.24
C ASP A 170 -15.46 -8.05 14.78
N ALA A 171 -14.32 -7.45 15.17
CA ALA A 171 -13.01 -7.99 14.82
C ALA A 171 -12.79 -9.41 15.38
N LYS A 172 -13.26 -9.69 16.60
CA LYS A 172 -13.25 -11.05 17.17
C LYS A 172 -14.11 -12.01 16.36
N HIS A 173 -15.30 -11.57 15.92
CA HIS A 173 -16.18 -12.39 15.08
C HIS A 173 -15.52 -12.71 13.73
N ILE A 174 -14.86 -11.74 13.09
CA ILE A 174 -14.12 -11.93 11.84
C ILE A 174 -13.04 -13.01 12.02
N VAL A 175 -12.21 -12.91 13.06
CA VAL A 175 -11.15 -13.89 13.33
C VAL A 175 -11.71 -15.26 13.71
N ALA A 176 -12.80 -15.29 14.48
CA ALA A 176 -13.48 -16.52 14.90
C ALA A 176 -14.06 -17.31 13.73
N THR A 177 -14.48 -16.62 12.66
CA THR A 177 -15.07 -17.23 11.46
C THR A 177 -14.02 -17.62 10.41
N CYS A 178 -12.74 -17.30 10.60
CA CYS A 178 -11.69 -17.61 9.64
C CYS A 178 -11.21 -19.08 9.76
N PRO A 179 -11.42 -19.95 8.75
CA PRO A 179 -11.04 -21.36 8.83
C PRO A 179 -9.52 -21.59 8.91
N HIS A 180 -8.72 -20.60 8.50
CA HIS A 180 -7.25 -20.67 8.55
C HIS A 180 -6.68 -20.34 9.94
N CYS A 181 -7.41 -19.56 10.75
CA CYS A 181 -6.95 -19.09 12.06
C CYS A 181 -7.56 -19.85 13.25
N GLN A 182 -8.52 -20.76 13.00
CA GLN A 182 -9.17 -21.60 14.02
C GLN A 182 -8.42 -22.92 14.31
N LYS A 183 -7.14 -23.02 13.93
CA LYS A 183 -6.29 -24.21 14.17
C LYS A 183 -5.39 -24.03 15.37
#